data_AF-A0A933CPM4-F1
#
_entry.id   AF-A0A933CPM4-F1
#
_cell.length_a   1.000
_cell.length_b   1.000
_cell.length_c   1.000
_cell.angle_alpha   90.00
_cell.angle_beta   90.00
_cell.angle_gamma   90.00
#
_symmetry.space_group_name_H-M   'P 1'
#
loop_
_entity.id
_entity.type
_entity.pdbx_description
1 polymer ?
#
loop_
_entity_poly.entity_id
_entity_poly.type
_entity_poly.pdbx_seq_one_letter_code
_entity_poly.pdbx_strand_id
1 'polypeptide(L)'
;MSKTPKTFEEWWVGSHYRRFVQREGLPLYEGSYLENLATLPLADWERRGGKAAYTRLGNYETVSLQVIEIPPKGELKPERHMYEAVMYVMSGTGATTIWQEGEPKRTIEWGEGALLAIPLNAWHQEFNSSGDKPCRIFFGTNMAQVINLYQNLDFVFNNPFVFKDRYSYSMEENYTEKGKHWNLRLFQTNFIADIRNFALDTWAEKGTRTSIMRLYMGNASSQIHILEVAEGTYVTAHRHGPGAHVIVVDGEGYELLYMPGDEMNPERRRKVPIGPYGVVAPRLNEYHQHFNIGRGPFRQLAFKGWEQSPATTTSRGDYDPVGAARSDDPHAFAFKLRYDKEDPSIKEEYYKELEKKGITLRLEPIDQGPA
;
A
#
# COMPACT_ATOMS: atom_id res chain seq x y z
N MET A 1 -27.78 -0.20 -17.03
CA MET A 1 -28.64 -0.23 -15.82
C MET A 1 -28.34 -1.52 -15.05
N SER A 2 -27.97 -1.45 -13.77
CA SER A 2 -27.85 -2.66 -12.94
C SER A 2 -29.25 -3.23 -12.68
N LYS A 3 -29.45 -4.52 -12.93
CA LYS A 3 -30.67 -5.22 -12.50
C LYS A 3 -30.78 -5.15 -10.98
N THR A 4 -31.99 -4.93 -10.46
CA THR A 4 -32.27 -5.01 -9.01
C THR A 4 -31.88 -6.40 -8.51
N PRO A 5 -31.07 -6.50 -7.43
CA PRO A 5 -30.70 -7.79 -6.86
C PRO A 5 -31.94 -8.54 -6.39
N LYS A 6 -31.99 -9.85 -6.66
CA LYS A 6 -33.09 -10.76 -6.34
C LYS A 6 -32.80 -11.64 -5.13
N THR A 7 -31.54 -11.76 -4.72
CA THR A 7 -31.12 -12.53 -3.53
C THR A 7 -30.33 -11.66 -2.56
N PHE A 8 -30.26 -12.09 -1.29
CA PHE A 8 -29.39 -11.45 -0.30
C PHE A 8 -27.93 -11.54 -0.73
N GLU A 9 -27.50 -12.63 -1.35
CA GLU A 9 -26.14 -12.78 -1.88
C GLU A 9 -25.86 -11.79 -3.01
N GLU A 10 -26.84 -11.59 -3.91
CA GLU A 10 -26.76 -10.58 -4.96
C GLU A 10 -26.75 -9.16 -4.37
N TRP A 11 -27.48 -8.89 -3.29
CA TRP A 11 -27.56 -7.56 -2.65
C TRP A 11 -26.38 -7.25 -1.71
N TRP A 12 -25.92 -8.23 -0.93
CA TRP A 12 -24.99 -8.11 0.20
C TRP A 12 -23.62 -8.73 -0.06
N VAL A 13 -23.53 -9.86 -0.77
CA VAL A 13 -22.27 -10.60 -0.93
C VAL A 13 -21.45 -10.10 -2.13
N GLY A 14 -22.09 -9.54 -3.16
CA GLY A 14 -21.41 -8.96 -4.32
C GLY A 14 -21.37 -7.43 -4.31
N SER A 15 -20.27 -6.82 -3.84
CA SER A 15 -20.07 -5.38 -3.91
C SER A 15 -20.08 -4.86 -5.35
N HIS A 16 -20.38 -3.56 -5.56
CA HIS A 16 -20.35 -2.97 -6.89
C HIS A 16 -18.95 -2.99 -7.50
N TYR A 17 -17.92 -2.93 -6.66
CA TYR A 17 -16.53 -3.16 -7.06
C TYR A 17 -16.31 -4.56 -7.64
N ARG A 18 -16.74 -5.63 -6.96
CA ARG A 18 -16.62 -7.01 -7.48
C ARG A 18 -17.34 -7.17 -8.81
N ARG A 19 -18.54 -6.59 -8.95
CA ARG A 19 -19.29 -6.60 -10.22
C ARG A 19 -18.60 -5.80 -11.31
N PHE A 20 -17.93 -4.70 -10.97
CA PHE A 20 -17.10 -3.93 -11.91
C PHE A 20 -15.94 -4.80 -12.44
N VAL A 21 -15.15 -5.40 -11.55
CA VAL A 21 -14.02 -6.26 -11.95
C VAL A 21 -14.49 -7.44 -12.82
N GLN A 22 -15.62 -8.08 -12.46
CA GLN A 22 -16.21 -9.13 -13.26
C GLN A 22 -16.60 -8.66 -14.68
N ARG A 23 -17.15 -7.45 -14.81
CA ARG A 23 -17.53 -6.87 -16.12
C ARG A 23 -16.33 -6.51 -16.97
N GLU A 24 -15.24 -6.09 -16.35
CA GLU A 24 -13.96 -5.87 -17.05
C GLU A 24 -13.35 -7.19 -17.56
N GLY A 25 -13.86 -8.35 -17.12
CA GLY A 25 -13.32 -9.66 -17.49
C GLY A 25 -11.97 -9.97 -16.84
N LEU A 26 -11.64 -9.30 -15.73
CA LEU A 26 -10.33 -9.37 -15.10
C LEU A 26 -10.31 -10.26 -13.84
N PRO A 27 -9.15 -10.85 -13.49
CA PRO A 27 -8.99 -11.57 -12.24
C PRO A 27 -9.18 -10.65 -11.03
N LEU A 28 -9.87 -11.19 -10.00
CA LEU A 28 -9.95 -10.59 -8.67
C LEU A 28 -9.23 -11.49 -7.67
N TYR A 29 -8.08 -11.04 -7.17
CA TYR A 29 -7.32 -11.75 -6.15
C TYR A 29 -7.81 -11.38 -4.75
N GLU A 30 -8.24 -12.39 -3.99
CA GLU A 30 -8.77 -12.23 -2.63
C GLU A 30 -7.90 -12.99 -1.61
N GLY A 31 -7.95 -12.60 -0.35
CA GLY A 31 -7.16 -13.21 0.73
C GLY A 31 -6.68 -12.20 1.75
N SER A 32 -5.77 -12.59 2.65
CA SER A 32 -5.05 -11.65 3.52
C SER A 32 -3.56 -11.55 3.22
N TYR A 33 -3.08 -12.27 2.22
CA TYR A 33 -1.77 -12.07 1.63
C TYR A 33 -1.75 -12.55 0.17
N LEU A 34 -0.82 -12.02 -0.62
CA LEU A 34 -0.41 -12.56 -1.91
C LEU A 34 1.11 -12.60 -1.93
N GLU A 35 1.68 -13.70 -2.40
CA GLU A 35 3.13 -13.95 -2.33
C GLU A 35 3.94 -12.97 -3.18
N ASN A 36 3.45 -12.63 -4.39
CA ASN A 36 4.15 -11.73 -5.30
C ASN A 36 3.20 -11.10 -6.33
N LEU A 37 2.99 -9.78 -6.24
CA LEU A 37 2.17 -9.00 -7.17
C LEU A 37 2.77 -8.93 -8.59
N ALA A 38 4.10 -8.96 -8.70
CA ALA A 38 4.79 -8.84 -9.99
C ALA A 38 4.60 -10.08 -10.88
N THR A 39 4.30 -11.23 -10.30
CA THR A 39 4.12 -12.50 -11.04
C THR A 39 2.67 -12.97 -11.12
N LEU A 40 1.70 -12.19 -10.61
CA LEU A 40 0.29 -12.56 -10.70
C LEU A 40 -0.14 -12.77 -12.17
N PRO A 41 -0.89 -13.84 -12.48
CA PRO A 41 -1.56 -13.93 -13.76
C PRO A 41 -2.48 -12.72 -14.01
N LEU A 42 -2.35 -12.10 -15.18
CA LEU A 42 -3.20 -10.99 -15.60
C LEU A 42 -4.01 -11.39 -16.83
N ALA A 43 -5.17 -10.76 -17.04
CA ALA A 43 -5.96 -10.91 -18.26
C ALA A 43 -5.87 -9.67 -19.14
N ASP A 44 -6.16 -9.84 -20.43
CA ASP A 44 -6.19 -8.72 -21.38
C ASP A 44 -7.24 -7.69 -20.95
N TRP A 45 -6.86 -6.42 -20.99
CA TRP A 45 -7.67 -5.36 -20.43
C TRP A 45 -8.18 -4.43 -21.51
N GLU A 46 -9.41 -4.66 -21.97
CA GLU A 46 -9.98 -3.92 -23.11
C GLU A 46 -10.07 -2.41 -22.86
N ARG A 47 -10.53 -2.01 -21.66
CA ARG A 47 -10.82 -0.61 -21.31
C ARG A 47 -9.61 0.30 -21.45
N ARG A 48 -8.43 -0.20 -21.06
CA ARG A 48 -7.18 0.57 -20.98
C ARG A 48 -6.06 0.01 -21.85
N GLY A 49 -6.25 -1.11 -22.52
CA GLY A 49 -5.15 -1.83 -23.16
C GLY A 49 -4.24 -2.52 -22.14
N GLY A 50 -3.25 -3.26 -22.64
CA GLY A 50 -2.34 -4.05 -21.81
C GLY A 50 -3.06 -5.21 -21.09
N LYS A 51 -2.52 -5.60 -19.93
CA LYS A 51 -3.09 -6.63 -19.07
C LYS A 51 -3.30 -6.11 -17.66
N ALA A 52 -4.32 -6.60 -16.96
CA ALA A 52 -4.58 -6.18 -15.59
C ALA A 52 -5.15 -7.30 -14.69
N ALA A 53 -5.10 -7.04 -13.39
CA ALA A 53 -5.84 -7.74 -12.35
C ALA A 53 -6.11 -6.78 -11.19
N TYR A 54 -7.09 -7.12 -10.38
CA TYR A 54 -7.52 -6.34 -9.24
C TYR A 54 -7.41 -7.16 -7.95
N THR A 55 -7.35 -6.48 -6.80
CA THR A 55 -7.32 -7.15 -5.50
C THR A 55 -8.48 -6.73 -4.60
N ARG A 56 -8.93 -7.67 -3.77
CA ARG A 56 -9.82 -7.43 -2.62
C ARG A 56 -9.25 -8.19 -1.42
N LEU A 57 -8.30 -7.56 -0.74
CA LEU A 57 -7.59 -8.21 0.36
C LEU A 57 -8.15 -7.79 1.73
N GLY A 58 -7.91 -8.61 2.75
CA GLY A 58 -8.41 -8.40 4.12
C GLY A 58 -9.93 -8.48 4.26
N ASN A 59 -10.65 -8.95 3.23
CA ASN A 59 -12.12 -8.90 3.12
C ASN A 59 -12.69 -7.48 3.25
N TYR A 60 -11.94 -6.47 2.81
CA TYR A 60 -12.31 -5.07 2.96
C TYR A 60 -12.01 -4.28 1.68
N GLU A 61 -12.75 -3.19 1.44
CA GLU A 61 -12.76 -2.49 0.14
C GLU A 61 -12.49 -0.99 0.26
N THR A 62 -11.73 -0.57 1.29
CA THR A 62 -11.24 0.80 1.43
C THR A 62 -9.94 1.05 0.66
N VAL A 63 -9.18 -0.01 0.39
CA VAL A 63 -7.98 0.01 -0.45
C VAL A 63 -8.10 -1.14 -1.45
N SER A 64 -7.78 -0.86 -2.69
CA SER A 64 -7.66 -1.86 -3.76
C SER A 64 -6.37 -1.64 -4.52
N LEU A 65 -5.68 -2.74 -4.86
CA LEU A 65 -4.54 -2.72 -5.76
C LEU A 65 -5.01 -3.10 -7.16
N GLN A 66 -4.54 -2.32 -8.14
CA GLN A 66 -4.72 -2.60 -9.56
C GLN A 66 -3.35 -2.92 -10.14
N VAL A 67 -3.10 -4.18 -10.46
CA VAL A 67 -1.83 -4.64 -11.03
C VAL A 67 -1.92 -4.62 -12.54
N ILE A 68 -0.96 -4.00 -13.21
CA ILE A 68 -0.98 -3.77 -14.65
C ILE A 68 0.34 -4.17 -15.27
N GLU A 69 0.26 -4.72 -16.48
CA GLU A 69 1.40 -4.95 -17.36
C GLU A 69 1.21 -4.23 -18.70
N ILE A 70 2.22 -3.46 -19.09
CA ILE A 70 2.27 -2.76 -20.37
C ILE A 70 3.29 -3.48 -21.25
N PRO A 71 2.91 -3.96 -22.46
CA PRO A 71 3.83 -4.70 -23.31
C PRO A 71 5.01 -3.83 -23.77
N PRO A 72 6.11 -4.43 -24.28
CA PRO A 72 7.23 -3.67 -24.85
C PRO A 72 6.74 -2.64 -25.88
N LYS A 73 7.24 -1.40 -25.80
CA LYS A 73 6.82 -0.25 -26.63
C LYS A 73 5.32 0.05 -26.59
N GLY A 74 4.60 -0.52 -25.62
CA GLY A 74 3.18 -0.36 -25.46
C GLY A 74 2.81 0.88 -24.67
N GLU A 75 1.52 1.19 -24.70
CA GLU A 75 0.90 2.26 -23.93
C GLU A 75 -0.45 1.78 -23.42
N LEU A 76 -0.91 2.38 -22.33
CA LEU A 76 -2.31 2.29 -21.93
C LEU A 76 -3.11 3.36 -22.68
N LYS A 77 -4.42 3.16 -22.79
CA LYS A 77 -5.35 4.20 -23.26
C LYS A 77 -5.50 5.26 -22.17
N PRO A 78 -5.69 6.54 -22.53
CA PRO A 78 -5.97 7.59 -21.54
C PRO A 78 -7.20 7.28 -20.67
N GLU A 79 -7.14 7.62 -19.38
CA GLU A 79 -8.33 7.71 -18.53
C GLU A 79 -8.23 8.90 -17.59
N ARG A 80 -9.36 9.20 -16.95
CA ARG A 80 -9.47 9.99 -15.73
C ARG A 80 -10.43 9.28 -14.79
N HIS A 81 -10.39 9.61 -13.52
CA HIS A 81 -11.23 8.94 -12.53
C HIS A 81 -11.51 9.77 -11.27
N MET A 82 -12.69 9.54 -10.69
CA MET A 82 -13.17 10.14 -9.43
C MET A 82 -12.73 9.36 -8.18
N TYR A 83 -11.63 8.62 -8.26
CA TYR A 83 -10.93 8.02 -7.12
C TYR A 83 -9.49 8.53 -7.08
N GLU A 84 -8.82 8.34 -5.95
CA GLU A 84 -7.42 8.71 -5.78
C GLU A 84 -6.52 7.49 -5.99
N ALA A 85 -5.36 7.71 -6.61
CA ALA A 85 -4.46 6.65 -7.02
C ALA A 85 -3.00 7.05 -6.88
N VAL A 86 -2.18 6.12 -6.41
CA VAL A 86 -0.72 6.24 -6.42
C VAL A 86 -0.12 5.02 -7.09
N MET A 87 0.67 5.27 -8.13
CA MET A 87 1.36 4.27 -8.93
C MET A 87 2.68 3.91 -8.26
N TYR A 88 3.01 2.62 -8.26
CA TYR A 88 4.34 2.09 -7.95
C TYR A 88 4.84 1.23 -9.10
N VAL A 89 6.11 1.42 -9.49
CA VAL A 89 6.76 0.67 -10.57
C VAL A 89 7.50 -0.53 -9.99
N MET A 90 6.97 -1.74 -10.22
CA MET A 90 7.61 -2.97 -9.76
C MET A 90 8.77 -3.39 -10.67
N SER A 91 8.67 -3.18 -11.98
CA SER A 91 9.76 -3.45 -12.93
C SER A 91 9.56 -2.65 -14.23
N GLY A 92 10.67 -2.31 -14.89
CA GLY A 92 10.67 -1.61 -16.17
C GLY A 92 10.88 -0.09 -16.03
N THR A 93 10.82 0.59 -17.17
CA THR A 93 11.02 2.04 -17.30
C THR A 93 9.99 2.60 -18.27
N GLY A 94 9.54 3.82 -18.04
CA GLY A 94 8.48 4.40 -18.84
C GLY A 94 8.23 5.85 -18.50
N ALA A 95 7.06 6.32 -18.93
CA ALA A 95 6.60 7.65 -18.61
C ALA A 95 5.10 7.66 -18.36
N THR A 96 4.64 8.64 -17.58
CA THR A 96 3.22 8.96 -17.41
C THR A 96 2.99 10.38 -17.85
N THR A 97 2.06 10.59 -18.77
CA THR A 97 1.61 11.92 -19.20
C THR A 97 0.32 12.28 -18.46
N ILE A 98 0.26 13.46 -17.84
CA ILE A 98 -0.85 13.93 -16.99
C ILE A 98 -1.32 15.32 -17.45
N TRP A 99 -2.63 15.54 -17.54
CA TRP A 99 -3.20 16.85 -17.91
C TRP A 99 -4.61 17.09 -17.35
N GLN A 100 -4.96 18.36 -17.17
CA GLN A 100 -6.37 18.76 -17.02
C GLN A 100 -6.97 19.10 -18.38
N GLU A 101 -8.28 18.99 -18.49
CA GLU A 101 -9.01 19.45 -19.67
C GLU A 101 -8.70 20.94 -19.94
N GLY A 102 -8.28 21.25 -21.17
CA GLY A 102 -7.91 22.61 -21.56
C GLY A 102 -6.56 23.12 -21.02
N GLU A 103 -5.73 22.27 -20.42
CA GLU A 103 -4.38 22.61 -19.96
C GLU A 103 -3.29 21.82 -20.72
N PRO A 104 -2.04 22.32 -20.77
CA PRO A 104 -0.94 21.56 -21.35
C PRO A 104 -0.67 20.23 -20.63
N LYS A 105 -0.08 19.28 -21.37
CA LYS A 105 0.37 17.99 -20.85
C LYS A 105 1.69 18.11 -20.11
N ARG A 106 1.85 17.38 -19.01
CA ARG A 106 3.13 17.17 -18.30
C ARG A 106 3.49 15.70 -18.36
N THR A 107 4.73 15.39 -18.74
CA THR A 107 5.24 14.01 -18.80
C THR A 107 6.27 13.80 -17.70
N ILE A 108 6.11 12.71 -16.94
CA ILE A 108 7.00 12.31 -15.85
C ILE A 108 7.60 10.97 -16.25
N GLU A 109 8.92 10.91 -16.38
CA GLU A 109 9.65 9.66 -16.60
C GLU A 109 9.86 8.93 -15.28
N TRP A 110 9.83 7.61 -15.32
CA TRP A 110 9.99 6.76 -14.15
C TRP A 110 10.73 5.47 -14.49
N GLY A 111 11.36 4.90 -13.47
CA GLY A 111 11.98 3.59 -13.51
C GLY A 111 11.47 2.70 -12.38
N GLU A 112 12.04 1.52 -12.26
CA GLU A 112 11.75 0.59 -11.18
C GLU A 112 11.95 1.23 -9.80
N GLY A 113 11.01 0.99 -8.87
CA GLY A 113 11.01 1.58 -7.55
C GLY A 113 10.34 2.95 -7.47
N ALA A 114 9.98 3.55 -8.60
CA ALA A 114 9.34 4.87 -8.61
C ALA A 114 7.93 4.83 -8.01
N LEU A 115 7.59 5.91 -7.29
CA LEU A 115 6.27 6.17 -6.74
C LEU A 115 5.73 7.49 -7.29
N LEU A 116 4.55 7.46 -7.89
CA LEU A 116 3.95 8.60 -8.59
C LEU A 116 2.47 8.76 -8.21
N ALA A 117 2.09 9.93 -7.74
CA ALA A 117 0.68 10.21 -7.48
C ALA A 117 -0.06 10.65 -8.74
N ILE A 118 -1.22 10.05 -9.01
CA ILE A 118 -2.11 10.49 -10.09
C ILE A 118 -3.14 11.47 -9.50
N PRO A 119 -3.28 12.70 -10.02
CA PRO A 119 -4.24 13.65 -9.48
C PRO A 119 -5.67 13.18 -9.68
N LEU A 120 -6.53 13.52 -8.73
CA LEU A 120 -7.96 13.25 -8.81
C LEU A 120 -8.55 13.86 -10.09
N ASN A 121 -9.20 13.01 -10.89
CA ASN A 121 -9.88 13.32 -12.15
C ASN A 121 -9.08 14.09 -13.21
N ALA A 122 -7.74 14.12 -13.11
CA ALA A 122 -6.89 14.53 -14.23
C ALA A 122 -6.81 13.37 -15.24
N TRP A 123 -6.69 13.71 -16.52
CA TRP A 123 -6.35 12.72 -17.53
C TRP A 123 -4.92 12.23 -17.33
N HIS A 124 -4.71 10.93 -17.50
CA HIS A 124 -3.38 10.33 -17.49
C HIS A 124 -3.26 9.16 -18.47
N GLN A 125 -2.02 8.93 -18.92
CA GLN A 125 -1.65 7.84 -19.82
C GLN A 125 -0.23 7.36 -19.52
N GLU A 126 -0.04 6.05 -19.39
CA GLU A 126 1.24 5.40 -19.11
C GLU A 126 1.81 4.74 -20.36
N PHE A 127 3.13 4.82 -20.50
CA PHE A 127 3.90 4.33 -21.64
C PHE A 127 5.05 3.45 -21.15
N ASN A 128 5.30 2.34 -21.82
CA ASN A 128 6.49 1.52 -21.61
C ASN A 128 7.58 1.93 -22.59
N SER A 129 8.70 2.45 -22.07
CA SER A 129 9.84 2.89 -22.89
C SER A 129 10.78 1.75 -23.28
N SER A 130 10.60 0.54 -22.72
CA SER A 130 11.42 -0.62 -23.07
C SER A 130 11.10 -1.15 -24.46
N GLY A 131 12.14 -1.48 -25.22
CA GLY A 131 12.02 -2.04 -26.56
C GLY A 131 11.68 -3.52 -26.63
N ASP A 132 11.94 -4.26 -25.54
CA ASP A 132 11.95 -5.73 -25.52
C ASP A 132 11.33 -6.35 -24.24
N LYS A 133 11.17 -5.58 -23.16
CA LYS A 133 10.62 -6.07 -21.89
C LYS A 133 9.28 -5.40 -21.55
N PRO A 134 8.32 -6.15 -20.97
CA PRO A 134 7.13 -5.53 -20.42
C PRO A 134 7.49 -4.67 -19.20
N CYS A 135 6.63 -3.70 -18.90
CA CYS A 135 6.65 -2.97 -17.64
C CYS A 135 5.56 -3.52 -16.72
N ARG A 136 5.86 -3.65 -15.42
CA ARG A 136 4.93 -4.10 -14.39
C ARG A 136 4.76 -3.02 -13.33
N ILE A 137 3.53 -2.55 -13.16
CA ILE A 137 3.17 -1.50 -12.21
C ILE A 137 1.98 -1.94 -11.36
N PHE A 138 1.76 -1.29 -10.23
CA PHE A 138 0.44 -1.31 -9.59
C PHE A 138 0.00 0.09 -9.17
N PHE A 139 -1.31 0.28 -9.05
CA PHE A 139 -1.89 1.44 -8.38
C PHE A 139 -2.51 1.02 -7.04
N GLY A 140 -2.12 1.69 -5.97
CA GLY A 140 -2.89 1.69 -4.72
C GLY A 140 -3.98 2.74 -4.82
N THR A 141 -5.24 2.35 -4.57
CA THR A 141 -6.41 3.20 -4.83
C THR A 141 -7.50 3.06 -3.77
N ASN A 142 -8.38 4.05 -3.65
CA ASN A 142 -9.69 3.91 -3.01
C ASN A 142 -10.82 3.62 -4.02
N MET A 143 -10.49 3.08 -5.20
CA MET A 143 -11.44 2.81 -6.29
C MET A 143 -12.63 1.97 -5.82
N ALA A 144 -12.38 0.89 -5.07
CA ALA A 144 -13.44 0.01 -4.59
C ALA A 144 -14.47 0.77 -3.73
N GLN A 145 -13.99 1.62 -2.81
CA GLN A 145 -14.84 2.47 -1.97
C GLN A 145 -15.69 3.42 -2.82
N VAL A 146 -15.08 4.11 -3.78
CA VAL A 146 -15.74 5.08 -4.66
C VAL A 146 -16.80 4.41 -5.54
N ILE A 147 -16.50 3.25 -6.13
CA ILE A 147 -17.45 2.50 -6.96
C ILE A 147 -18.64 2.01 -6.11
N ASN A 148 -18.39 1.55 -4.89
CA ASN A 148 -19.45 1.14 -3.98
C ASN A 148 -20.32 2.28 -3.49
N LEU A 149 -19.73 3.46 -3.30
CA LEU A 149 -20.43 4.67 -2.87
C LEU A 149 -21.36 5.20 -3.97
N TYR A 150 -20.82 5.48 -5.16
CA TYR A 150 -21.59 6.12 -6.23
C TYR A 150 -22.41 5.15 -7.06
N GLN A 151 -21.97 3.88 -7.16
CA GLN A 151 -22.62 2.83 -7.94
C GLN A 151 -22.90 3.21 -9.41
N ASN A 152 -22.14 4.18 -9.92
CA ASN A 152 -22.32 4.77 -11.25
C ASN A 152 -20.96 4.93 -11.91
N LEU A 153 -20.60 4.00 -12.80
CA LEU A 153 -19.31 3.99 -13.48
C LEU A 153 -19.13 5.18 -14.42
N ASP A 154 -20.23 5.73 -14.96
CA ASP A 154 -20.16 6.94 -15.79
C ASP A 154 -19.76 8.15 -14.95
N PHE A 155 -20.33 8.30 -13.75
CA PHE A 155 -19.85 9.30 -12.79
C PHE A 155 -18.40 9.03 -12.38
N VAL A 156 -17.98 7.78 -12.20
CA VAL A 156 -16.61 7.47 -11.74
C VAL A 156 -15.57 7.77 -12.82
N PHE A 157 -15.82 7.44 -14.09
CA PHE A 157 -14.81 7.51 -15.16
C PHE A 157 -15.03 8.63 -16.19
N ASN A 158 -16.25 9.15 -16.32
CA ASN A 158 -16.60 10.12 -17.36
C ASN A 158 -17.03 11.50 -16.82
N ASN A 159 -16.96 11.73 -15.51
CA ASN A 159 -17.33 13.02 -14.92
C ASN A 159 -16.44 14.17 -15.43
N PRO A 160 -17.02 15.25 -16.00
CA PRO A 160 -16.27 16.35 -16.60
C PRO A 160 -15.71 17.37 -15.61
N PHE A 161 -15.93 17.22 -14.30
CA PHE A 161 -15.48 18.17 -13.29
C PHE A 161 -13.95 18.26 -13.22
N VAL A 162 -13.40 19.47 -13.23
CA VAL A 162 -11.96 19.72 -13.23
C VAL A 162 -11.52 20.25 -11.86
N PHE A 163 -10.77 19.44 -11.11
CA PHE A 163 -10.22 19.81 -9.78
C PHE A 163 -8.93 20.63 -9.90
N LYS A 164 -9.02 21.86 -10.40
CA LYS A 164 -7.83 22.74 -10.54
C LYS A 164 -7.17 23.10 -9.20
N ASP A 165 -7.94 23.04 -8.11
CA ASP A 165 -7.49 23.16 -6.73
C ASP A 165 -6.65 21.96 -6.25
N ARG A 166 -6.81 20.80 -6.90
CA ARG A 166 -6.04 19.58 -6.62
C ARG A 166 -4.80 19.47 -7.51
N TYR A 167 -4.94 19.79 -8.79
CA TYR A 167 -3.86 19.83 -9.77
C TYR A 167 -4.19 20.77 -10.92
N SER A 168 -3.24 21.63 -11.27
CA SER A 168 -3.21 22.40 -12.51
C SER A 168 -1.77 22.45 -13.03
N TYR A 169 -1.60 22.60 -14.35
CA TYR A 169 -0.30 22.75 -14.99
C TYR A 169 0.52 23.91 -14.41
N SER A 170 -0.13 24.99 -13.95
CA SER A 170 0.55 26.15 -13.36
C SER A 170 1.20 25.87 -12.00
N MET A 171 0.92 24.73 -11.37
CA MET A 171 1.57 24.30 -10.14
C MET A 171 2.95 23.70 -10.49
N GLU A 172 3.92 24.56 -10.75
CA GLU A 172 5.24 24.19 -11.29
C GLU A 172 6.00 23.19 -10.40
N GLU A 173 5.85 23.27 -9.08
CA GLU A 173 6.53 22.38 -8.12
C GLU A 173 5.95 20.95 -8.08
N ASN A 174 4.74 20.74 -8.63
CA ASN A 174 4.14 19.41 -8.70
C ASN A 174 5.00 18.50 -9.60
N TYR A 175 5.32 17.30 -9.10
CA TYR A 175 6.11 16.27 -9.80
C TYR A 175 7.61 16.55 -9.94
N THR A 176 8.14 17.51 -9.18
CA THR A 176 9.59 17.61 -9.02
C THR A 176 10.08 16.61 -7.96
N GLU A 177 11.33 16.16 -8.06
CA GLU A 177 11.95 15.32 -7.01
C GLU A 177 12.10 16.07 -5.68
N LYS A 178 12.10 17.42 -5.73
CA LYS A 178 12.16 18.28 -4.55
C LYS A 178 10.81 18.31 -3.86
N GLY A 179 10.61 17.37 -2.95
CA GLY A 179 9.49 17.43 -2.01
C GLY A 179 9.75 18.36 -0.82
N LYS A 180 8.78 18.41 0.09
CA LYS A 180 8.83 19.20 1.32
C LYS A 180 8.75 18.31 2.55
N HIS A 181 9.78 18.35 3.37
CA HIS A 181 9.78 17.70 4.69
C HIS A 181 9.07 18.62 5.68
N TRP A 182 7.82 18.30 6.03
CA TRP A 182 6.98 19.20 6.84
C TRP A 182 7.29 19.12 8.33
N ASN A 183 7.42 17.91 8.84
CA ASN A 183 7.67 17.59 10.24
C ASN A 183 8.39 16.24 10.32
N LEU A 184 8.78 15.83 11.53
CA LEU A 184 9.30 14.48 11.77
C LEU A 184 8.37 13.42 11.12
N ARG A 185 8.94 12.53 10.32
CA ARG A 185 8.26 11.39 9.66
C ARG A 185 7.11 11.81 8.73
N LEU A 186 7.08 13.05 8.22
CA LEU A 186 6.08 13.53 7.25
C LEU A 186 6.73 14.30 6.08
N PHE A 187 6.56 13.77 4.87
CA PHE A 187 7.11 14.33 3.65
C PHE A 187 6.01 14.51 2.58
N GLN A 188 5.97 15.67 1.92
CA GLN A 188 5.09 15.94 0.81
C GLN A 188 5.84 15.87 -0.51
N THR A 189 5.34 15.07 -1.45
CA THR A 189 5.81 15.04 -2.84
C THR A 189 4.78 14.35 -3.72
N ASN A 190 4.79 14.58 -5.03
CA ASN A 190 3.96 13.82 -5.97
C ASN A 190 4.77 12.76 -6.74
N PHE A 191 6.10 12.74 -6.56
CA PHE A 191 7.00 11.82 -7.24
C PHE A 191 8.21 11.49 -6.36
N ILE A 192 8.59 10.21 -6.32
CA ILE A 192 9.84 9.71 -5.77
C ILE A 192 10.42 8.75 -6.80
N ALA A 193 11.65 8.99 -7.26
CA ALA A 193 12.28 8.19 -8.31
C ALA A 193 12.54 6.73 -7.89
N ASP A 194 12.91 6.50 -6.63
CA ASP A 194 13.04 5.16 -6.06
C ASP A 194 12.82 5.17 -4.54
N ILE A 195 11.71 4.60 -4.08
CA ILE A 195 11.40 4.53 -2.64
C ILE A 195 12.28 3.55 -1.87
N ARG A 196 13.03 2.68 -2.53
CA ARG A 196 13.99 1.75 -1.90
C ARG A 196 15.23 2.47 -1.38
N ASN A 197 15.54 3.64 -1.96
CA ASN A 197 16.67 4.49 -1.57
C ASN A 197 16.23 5.77 -0.86
N PHE A 198 14.93 5.99 -0.69
CA PHE A 198 14.38 7.17 -0.04
C PHE A 198 14.73 7.21 1.46
N ALA A 199 15.14 8.37 1.96
CA ALA A 199 15.56 8.53 3.36
C ALA A 199 14.34 8.51 4.31
N LEU A 200 14.48 7.83 5.45
CA LEU A 200 13.43 7.67 6.45
C LEU A 200 13.88 8.21 7.80
N ASP A 201 12.93 8.73 8.57
CA ASP A 201 13.18 9.16 9.94
C ASP A 201 13.05 7.98 10.90
N THR A 202 13.90 7.91 11.93
CA THR A 202 13.86 6.83 12.92
C THR A 202 12.53 6.82 13.69
N TRP A 203 12.04 5.64 14.06
CA TRP A 203 10.76 5.45 14.77
C TRP A 203 10.88 4.56 16.02
N ALA A 204 11.62 5.04 17.01
CA ALA A 204 11.92 4.29 18.23
C ALA A 204 10.67 3.74 18.96
N GLU A 205 9.54 4.45 18.88
CA GLU A 205 8.26 4.12 19.51
C GLU A 205 7.58 2.89 18.86
N LYS A 206 7.75 2.67 17.56
CA LYS A 206 7.23 1.47 16.87
C LYS A 206 8.17 0.29 17.06
N GLY A 207 9.46 0.55 17.15
CA GLY A 207 10.44 -0.37 17.68
C GLY A 207 11.88 0.09 17.44
N THR A 208 12.80 -0.48 18.20
CA THR A 208 14.23 -0.18 18.06
C THR A 208 14.69 -0.54 16.65
N ARG A 209 15.37 0.41 15.98
CA ARG A 209 15.87 0.26 14.61
C ARG A 209 14.77 0.05 13.57
N THR A 210 13.62 0.69 13.79
CA THR A 210 12.63 0.94 12.73
C THR A 210 12.73 2.39 12.29
N SER A 211 12.40 2.64 11.02
CA SER A 211 12.33 3.99 10.45
C SER A 211 11.09 4.12 9.58
N ILE A 212 10.49 5.30 9.51
CA ILE A 212 9.26 5.55 8.75
C ILE A 212 9.31 6.91 8.07
N MET A 213 8.71 7.00 6.89
CA MET A 213 8.24 8.27 6.34
C MET A 213 6.80 8.14 5.88
N ARG A 214 5.93 9.03 6.36
CA ARG A 214 4.57 9.19 5.81
C ARG A 214 4.62 10.15 4.64
N LEU A 215 3.88 9.82 3.59
CA LEU A 215 3.89 10.56 2.34
C LEU A 215 2.54 11.26 2.14
N TYR A 216 2.59 12.57 1.94
CA TYR A 216 1.47 13.35 1.41
C TYR A 216 1.68 13.56 -0.09
N MET A 217 0.85 12.92 -0.91
CA MET A 217 1.02 12.94 -2.37
C MET A 217 -0.30 13.25 -3.07
N GLY A 218 -0.27 13.85 -4.27
CA GLY A 218 -1.43 14.08 -5.13
C GLY A 218 -2.46 15.06 -4.56
N ASN A 219 -2.07 15.88 -3.57
CA ASN A 219 -2.98 16.66 -2.74
C ASN A 219 -4.13 15.78 -2.16
N ALA A 220 -3.86 14.50 -1.93
CA ALA A 220 -4.83 13.42 -1.70
C ALA A 220 -5.08 13.16 -0.21
N SER A 221 -6.17 12.48 0.12
CA SER A 221 -6.43 12.00 1.48
C SER A 221 -5.80 10.63 1.75
N SER A 222 -4.98 10.13 0.81
CA SER A 222 -4.27 8.85 0.93
C SER A 222 -3.35 8.83 2.13
N GLN A 223 -3.47 7.80 2.97
CA GLN A 223 -2.54 7.54 4.06
C GLN A 223 -1.49 6.53 3.60
N ILE A 224 -0.33 7.04 3.17
CA ILE A 224 0.76 6.24 2.61
C ILE A 224 2.00 6.40 3.49
N HIS A 225 2.75 5.33 3.69
CA HIS A 225 4.07 5.42 4.31
C HIS A 225 5.03 4.36 3.80
N ILE A 226 6.32 4.67 3.93
CA ILE A 226 7.42 3.72 3.78
C ILE A 226 7.89 3.36 5.19
N LEU A 227 7.88 2.08 5.55
CA LEU A 227 8.40 1.54 6.80
C LEU A 227 9.66 0.72 6.50
N GLU A 228 10.63 0.79 7.40
CA GLU A 228 11.83 -0.03 7.36
C GLU A 228 12.03 -0.74 8.70
N VAL A 229 12.34 -2.03 8.62
CA VAL A 229 12.77 -2.88 9.74
C VAL A 229 14.23 -3.27 9.50
N ALA A 230 15.14 -2.85 10.36
CA ALA A 230 16.56 -3.09 10.17
C ALA A 230 16.96 -4.58 10.25
N GLU A 231 18.16 -4.90 9.76
CA GLU A 231 18.73 -6.25 9.83
C GLU A 231 18.74 -6.79 11.27
N GLY A 232 18.27 -8.02 11.44
CA GLY A 232 18.31 -8.75 12.71
C GLY A 232 17.36 -8.19 13.78
N THR A 233 16.24 -7.58 13.38
CA THR A 233 15.12 -7.24 14.27
C THR A 233 13.76 -7.49 13.61
N TYR A 234 12.68 -7.39 14.39
CA TYR A 234 11.29 -7.50 13.94
C TYR A 234 10.39 -6.52 14.69
N VAL A 235 9.14 -6.40 14.25
CA VAL A 235 8.09 -5.63 14.94
C VAL A 235 7.11 -6.60 15.59
N THR A 236 6.81 -6.39 16.88
CA THR A 236 5.87 -7.22 17.64
C THR A 236 4.46 -7.18 17.08
N ALA A 237 3.66 -8.15 17.53
CA ALA A 237 2.29 -8.30 17.09
C ALA A 237 1.49 -7.05 17.37
N HIS A 238 0.76 -6.59 16.37
CA HIS A 238 -0.23 -5.55 16.55
C HIS A 238 -1.44 -5.82 15.69
N ARG A 239 -2.57 -5.28 16.12
CA ARG A 239 -3.85 -5.38 15.43
C ARG A 239 -4.49 -4.02 15.30
N HIS A 240 -5.31 -3.86 14.27
CA HIS A 240 -6.08 -2.66 14.00
C HIS A 240 -7.29 -3.00 13.10
N GLY A 241 -8.07 -1.98 12.74
CA GLY A 241 -9.12 -2.11 11.71
C GLY A 241 -8.59 -2.63 10.37
N PRO A 242 -9.45 -3.23 9.53
CA PRO A 242 -9.04 -3.79 8.25
C PRO A 242 -8.69 -2.67 7.24
N GLY A 243 -8.05 -3.06 6.14
CA GLY A 243 -7.88 -2.20 4.95
C GLY A 243 -6.43 -1.79 4.66
N ALA A 244 -5.52 -1.89 5.63
CA ALA A 244 -4.11 -1.65 5.35
C ALA A 244 -3.56 -2.72 4.40
N HIS A 245 -2.88 -2.30 3.35
CA HIS A 245 -2.13 -3.14 2.43
C HIS A 245 -0.65 -2.80 2.56
N VAL A 246 0.17 -3.75 2.98
CA VAL A 246 1.61 -3.60 3.21
C VAL A 246 2.34 -4.41 2.16
N ILE A 247 3.00 -3.74 1.23
CA ILE A 247 3.75 -4.33 0.13
C ILE A 247 5.23 -4.28 0.48
N VAL A 248 5.92 -5.41 0.46
CA VAL A 248 7.38 -5.43 0.59
C VAL A 248 7.99 -4.90 -0.70
N VAL A 249 8.92 -3.96 -0.61
CA VAL A 249 9.57 -3.34 -1.78
C VAL A 249 11.07 -3.63 -1.84
N ASP A 250 11.68 -4.03 -0.73
CA ASP A 250 13.06 -4.51 -0.67
C ASP A 250 13.29 -5.37 0.59
N GLY A 251 14.31 -6.23 0.54
CA GLY A 251 14.70 -7.13 1.63
C GLY A 251 13.95 -8.47 1.65
N GLU A 252 14.18 -9.24 2.70
CA GLU A 252 13.66 -10.60 2.86
C GLU A 252 13.09 -10.78 4.26
N GLY A 253 11.88 -11.35 4.33
CA GLY A 253 11.16 -11.44 5.59
C GLY A 253 10.14 -12.56 5.65
N TYR A 254 9.42 -12.58 6.75
CA TYR A 254 8.15 -13.27 6.87
C TYR A 254 7.22 -12.50 7.79
N GLU A 255 5.94 -12.82 7.70
CA GLU A 255 4.89 -12.25 8.53
C GLU A 255 4.26 -13.36 9.37
N LEU A 256 3.91 -13.07 10.62
CA LEU A 256 3.07 -13.96 11.43
C LEU A 256 1.68 -13.37 11.53
N LEU A 257 0.65 -14.17 11.23
CA LEU A 257 -0.75 -13.77 11.25
C LEU A 257 -1.55 -14.70 12.17
N TYR A 258 -2.35 -14.14 13.07
CA TYR A 258 -3.22 -14.90 13.97
C TYR A 258 -4.35 -14.04 14.55
N MET A 259 -5.42 -14.68 15.04
CA MET A 259 -6.57 -13.98 15.60
C MET A 259 -6.42 -13.75 17.11
N PRO A 260 -7.13 -12.76 17.69
CA PRO A 260 -7.17 -12.61 19.14
C PRO A 260 -7.66 -13.88 19.85
N GLY A 261 -6.96 -14.26 20.93
CA GLY A 261 -7.13 -15.54 21.63
C GLY A 261 -6.11 -16.62 21.23
N ASP A 262 -5.40 -16.44 20.11
CA ASP A 262 -4.37 -17.37 19.63
C ASP A 262 -2.94 -16.86 19.89
N GLU A 263 -2.75 -15.83 20.72
CA GLU A 263 -1.44 -15.21 21.02
C GLU A 263 -0.39 -16.26 21.43
N MET A 264 -0.79 -17.22 22.28
CA MET A 264 0.05 -18.30 22.81
C MET A 264 -0.15 -19.64 22.09
N ASN A 265 -0.69 -19.64 20.86
CA ASN A 265 -1.02 -20.84 20.12
C ASN A 265 -0.23 -20.94 18.80
N PRO A 266 0.94 -21.61 18.78
CA PRO A 266 1.75 -21.73 17.57
C PRO A 266 1.06 -22.49 16.44
N GLU A 267 0.14 -23.43 16.73
CA GLU A 267 -0.58 -24.19 15.70
C GLU A 267 -1.57 -23.34 14.91
N ARG A 268 -2.06 -22.25 15.51
CA ARG A 268 -2.97 -21.29 14.86
C ARG A 268 -2.28 -20.04 14.34
N ARG A 269 -0.95 -19.97 14.52
CA ARG A 269 -0.12 -18.90 13.98
C ARG A 269 0.30 -19.24 12.56
N ARG A 270 -0.16 -18.43 11.60
CA ARG A 270 0.22 -18.60 10.20
C ARG A 270 1.49 -17.82 9.90
N LYS A 271 2.56 -18.54 9.56
CA LYS A 271 3.80 -17.97 9.00
C LYS A 271 3.66 -17.78 7.49
N VAL A 272 3.89 -16.56 7.03
CA VAL A 272 3.82 -16.18 5.61
C VAL A 272 5.20 -15.69 5.18
N PRO A 273 6.01 -16.51 4.48
CA PRO A 273 7.23 -16.02 3.85
C PRO A 273 6.89 -14.89 2.89
N ILE A 274 7.65 -13.79 2.93
CA ILE A 274 7.37 -12.63 2.08
C ILE A 274 8.66 -11.96 1.61
N GLY A 275 8.73 -11.72 0.31
CA GLY A 275 9.82 -11.00 -0.34
C GLY A 275 9.28 -9.82 -1.16
N PRO A 276 10.13 -9.15 -1.94
CA PRO A 276 9.73 -8.02 -2.75
C PRO A 276 8.49 -8.32 -3.61
N TYR A 277 7.56 -7.36 -3.61
CA TYR A 277 6.24 -7.37 -4.22
C TYR A 277 5.22 -8.32 -3.58
N GLY A 278 5.56 -9.02 -2.50
CA GLY A 278 4.56 -9.66 -1.66
C GLY A 278 3.72 -8.61 -0.93
N VAL A 279 2.42 -8.89 -0.74
CA VAL A 279 1.51 -8.01 0.00
C VAL A 279 0.82 -8.75 1.13
N VAL A 280 0.74 -8.12 2.30
CA VAL A 280 -0.12 -8.54 3.40
C VAL A 280 -1.19 -7.49 3.65
N ALA A 281 -2.42 -7.96 3.84
CA ALA A 281 -3.55 -7.14 4.24
C ALA A 281 -4.30 -7.86 5.37
N PRO A 282 -3.94 -7.58 6.63
CA PRO A 282 -4.56 -8.21 7.79
C PRO A 282 -6.08 -7.96 7.81
N ARG A 283 -6.82 -8.98 8.23
CA ARG A 283 -8.27 -8.87 8.46
C ARG A 283 -8.54 -8.00 9.69
N LEU A 284 -9.81 -7.65 9.90
CA LEU A 284 -10.25 -6.92 11.09
C LEU A 284 -9.74 -7.62 12.36
N ASN A 285 -8.97 -6.88 13.17
CA ASN A 285 -8.38 -7.34 14.42
C ASN A 285 -7.39 -8.52 14.32
N GLU A 286 -6.95 -8.91 13.11
CA GLU A 286 -5.91 -9.93 12.94
C GLU A 286 -4.56 -9.35 13.38
N TYR A 287 -3.89 -10.04 14.31
CA TYR A 287 -2.52 -9.70 14.67
C TYR A 287 -1.60 -9.97 13.49
N HIS A 288 -0.65 -9.06 13.30
CA HIS A 288 0.41 -9.18 12.31
C HIS A 288 1.74 -8.70 12.86
N GLN A 289 2.83 -9.29 12.35
CA GLN A 289 4.20 -9.10 12.79
C GLN A 289 5.15 -9.11 11.61
N HIS A 290 6.07 -8.16 11.56
CA HIS A 290 7.00 -7.98 10.44
C HIS A 290 8.41 -8.45 10.85
N PHE A 291 8.89 -9.56 10.30
CA PHE A 291 10.22 -10.11 10.61
C PHE A 291 11.20 -9.89 9.47
N ASN A 292 12.33 -9.24 9.76
CA ASN A 292 13.45 -9.16 8.82
C ASN A 292 14.42 -10.33 9.07
N ILE A 293 14.54 -11.22 8.08
CA ILE A 293 15.52 -12.32 8.08
C ILE A 293 16.60 -12.14 7.00
N GLY A 294 16.59 -11.00 6.28
CA GLY A 294 17.55 -10.67 5.25
C GLY A 294 18.75 -9.89 5.78
N ARG A 295 19.78 -9.77 4.94
CA ARG A 295 20.87 -8.81 5.16
C ARG A 295 20.39 -7.43 4.72
N GLY A 296 20.68 -6.40 5.52
CA GLY A 296 20.17 -5.04 5.27
C GLY A 296 18.70 -4.83 5.66
N PRO A 297 18.09 -3.72 5.19
CA PRO A 297 16.74 -3.34 5.58
C PRO A 297 15.64 -4.19 4.91
N PHE A 298 14.58 -4.48 5.66
CA PHE A 298 13.31 -4.97 5.14
C PHE A 298 12.36 -3.80 5.01
N ARG A 299 12.05 -3.42 3.76
CA ARG A 299 11.39 -2.16 3.44
C ARG A 299 10.01 -2.40 2.85
N GLN A 300 9.04 -1.63 3.31
CA GLN A 300 7.62 -1.82 3.03
C GLN A 300 6.97 -0.51 2.60
N LEU A 301 6.16 -0.56 1.53
CA LEU A 301 5.23 0.48 1.13
C LEU A 301 3.83 0.12 1.62
N ALA A 302 3.22 0.98 2.42
CA ALA A 302 1.93 0.70 3.03
C ALA A 302 0.87 1.74 2.64
N PHE A 303 -0.27 1.23 2.18
CA PHE A 303 -1.50 1.98 1.96
C PHE A 303 -2.46 1.68 3.11
N LYS A 304 -2.76 2.66 3.95
CA LYS A 304 -3.63 2.47 5.13
C LYS A 304 -5.10 2.80 4.87
N GLY A 305 -5.40 3.54 3.81
CA GLY A 305 -6.74 4.02 3.50
C GLY A 305 -6.73 5.46 2.99
N TRP A 306 -7.94 6.01 2.86
CA TRP A 306 -8.22 7.32 2.28
C TRP A 306 -9.12 8.13 3.20
N GLU A 307 -8.51 8.64 4.27
CA GLU A 307 -9.17 9.44 5.30
C GLU A 307 -8.27 10.62 5.63
N GLN A 308 -8.85 11.81 5.67
CA GLN A 308 -8.18 13.04 6.10
C GLN A 308 -7.98 13.02 7.62
N SER A 309 -7.11 12.13 8.06
CA SER A 309 -6.50 12.11 9.36
C SER A 309 -5.03 11.91 9.08
N PRO A 310 -4.19 12.97 9.13
CA PRO A 310 -2.76 12.77 9.14
C PRO A 310 -2.48 11.69 10.18
N ALA A 311 -1.75 10.63 9.82
CA ALA A 311 -1.38 9.56 10.74
C ALA A 311 -0.42 10.03 11.87
N THR A 312 -0.39 11.35 12.08
CA THR A 312 0.36 12.18 13.01
C THR A 312 -0.49 13.35 13.50
N THR A 313 -1.82 13.21 13.61
CA THR A 313 -2.63 14.22 14.32
C THR A 313 -3.53 13.57 15.36
N THR A 314 -3.63 14.19 16.53
CA THR A 314 -4.59 13.78 17.56
C THR A 314 -6.01 14.10 17.12
N SER A 315 -7.02 13.62 17.85
CA SER A 315 -8.42 14.01 17.64
C SER A 315 -8.69 15.52 17.84
N ARG A 316 -7.72 16.26 18.41
CA ARG A 316 -7.75 17.72 18.55
C ARG A 316 -7.07 18.46 17.38
N GLY A 317 -6.47 17.73 16.44
CA GLY A 317 -5.74 18.29 15.30
C GLY A 317 -4.26 18.58 15.55
N ASP A 318 -3.75 18.32 16.77
CA ASP A 318 -2.35 18.56 17.11
C ASP A 318 -1.43 17.50 16.51
N TYR A 319 -0.23 17.89 16.08
CA TYR A 319 0.77 16.95 15.56
C TYR A 319 1.16 15.88 16.61
N ASP A 320 1.16 14.62 16.19
CA ASP A 320 1.42 13.42 16.97
C ASP A 320 2.55 12.59 16.33
N PRO A 321 3.78 12.65 16.85
CA PRO A 321 4.88 11.86 16.31
C PRO A 321 4.78 10.36 16.58
N VAL A 322 3.94 9.94 17.55
CA VAL A 322 3.85 8.54 18.04
C VAL A 322 2.86 7.73 17.20
N GLY A 323 1.70 8.29 16.83
CA GLY A 323 0.72 7.67 15.94
C GLY A 323 0.18 6.31 16.42
N ALA A 324 0.12 5.29 15.56
CA ALA A 324 -0.39 3.96 15.90
C ALA A 324 0.55 3.11 16.81
N ALA A 325 1.62 3.69 17.35
CA ALA A 325 2.53 3.00 18.28
C ALA A 325 2.03 3.00 19.75
N ARG A 326 0.84 3.55 20.01
CA ARG A 326 0.46 4.11 21.32
C ARG A 326 -0.12 3.18 22.37
N SER A 327 -0.64 2.02 22.02
CA SER A 327 -1.53 1.34 22.96
C SER A 327 -1.16 -0.11 23.20
N ASP A 328 -0.71 -0.36 24.43
CA ASP A 328 -0.74 -1.66 25.09
C ASP A 328 -2.02 -1.84 25.94
N ASP A 329 -3.03 -0.97 25.77
CA ASP A 329 -4.37 -1.19 26.29
C ASP A 329 -5.09 -2.23 25.41
N PRO A 330 -5.39 -3.44 25.92
CA PRO A 330 -6.06 -4.47 25.15
C PRO A 330 -7.47 -4.07 24.69
N HIS A 331 -8.07 -3.02 25.26
CA HIS A 331 -9.38 -2.51 24.87
C HIS A 331 -9.31 -1.43 23.78
N ALA A 332 -8.12 -0.97 23.39
CA ALA A 332 -7.97 0.02 22.33
C ALA A 332 -8.30 -0.54 20.94
N PHE A 333 -8.73 0.35 20.04
CA PHE A 333 -9.02 0.03 18.64
C PHE A 333 -7.79 -0.49 17.88
N ALA A 334 -6.63 0.12 18.13
CA ALA A 334 -5.34 -0.37 17.67
C ALA A 334 -4.54 -0.77 18.91
N PHE A 335 -4.05 -2.00 18.94
CA PHE A 335 -3.34 -2.58 20.08
C PHE A 335 -2.04 -3.21 19.59
N LYS A 336 -0.95 -3.00 20.34
CA LYS A 336 0.35 -3.59 20.10
C LYS A 336 0.75 -4.44 21.31
N LEU A 337 1.02 -5.71 21.07
CA LEU A 337 1.52 -6.64 22.06
C LEU A 337 2.96 -6.27 22.42
N ARG A 338 3.24 -6.23 23.73
CA ARG A 338 4.58 -6.03 24.26
C ARG A 338 5.41 -7.31 24.12
N TYR A 339 6.73 -7.16 24.02
CA TYR A 339 7.66 -8.30 23.91
C TYR A 339 7.55 -9.28 25.09
N ASP A 340 7.34 -8.79 26.32
CA ASP A 340 7.21 -9.64 27.52
C ASP A 340 5.90 -10.45 27.56
N LYS A 341 4.96 -10.13 26.67
CA LYS A 341 3.66 -10.82 26.51
C LYS A 341 3.61 -11.69 25.26
N GLU A 342 4.67 -11.70 24.45
CA GLU A 342 4.76 -12.51 23.25
C GLU A 342 5.01 -13.98 23.62
N ASP A 343 4.47 -14.89 22.81
CA ASP A 343 4.80 -16.31 22.91
C ASP A 343 6.32 -16.50 22.74
N PRO A 344 7.03 -17.08 23.73
CA PRO A 344 8.49 -17.26 23.68
C PRO A 344 8.97 -18.02 22.44
N SER A 345 8.15 -18.92 21.86
CA SER A 345 8.50 -19.67 20.65
C SER A 345 8.76 -18.78 19.45
N ILE A 346 8.12 -17.60 19.36
CA ILE A 346 8.32 -16.63 18.26
C ILE A 346 9.78 -16.18 18.21
N LYS A 347 10.31 -15.76 19.36
CA LYS A 347 11.68 -15.29 19.50
C LYS A 347 12.66 -16.41 19.19
N GLU A 348 12.42 -17.61 19.73
CA GLU A 348 13.26 -18.78 19.49
C GLU A 348 13.33 -19.18 18.01
N GLU A 349 12.18 -19.21 17.33
CA GLU A 349 12.11 -19.49 15.90
C GLU A 349 12.82 -18.42 15.06
N TYR A 350 12.61 -17.15 15.38
CA TYR A 350 13.27 -16.06 14.70
C TYR A 350 14.79 -16.15 14.80
N TYR A 351 15.31 -16.49 15.99
CA TYR A 351 16.75 -16.63 16.21
C TYR A 351 17.33 -17.79 15.39
N LYS A 352 16.61 -18.90 15.29
CA LYS A 352 16.99 -20.02 14.41
C LYS A 352 17.03 -19.60 12.94
N GLU A 353 16.11 -18.75 12.47
CA GLU A 353 16.16 -18.24 11.08
C GLU A 353 17.36 -17.33 10.83
N LEU A 354 17.72 -16.46 11.78
CA LEU A 354 18.91 -15.62 11.67
C LEU A 354 20.20 -16.44 11.67
N GLU A 355 20.30 -17.43 12.55
CA GLU A 355 21.46 -18.32 12.67
C GLU A 355 21.71 -19.09 11.36
N LYS A 356 20.67 -19.66 10.75
CA LYS A 356 20.77 -20.35 9.45
C LYS A 356 21.36 -19.47 8.34
N LYS A 357 21.18 -18.14 8.43
CA LYS A 357 21.66 -17.16 7.45
C LYS A 357 22.96 -16.47 7.89
N GLY A 358 23.51 -16.83 9.04
CA GLY A 358 24.71 -16.22 9.61
C GLY A 358 24.53 -14.71 9.87
N ILE A 359 23.30 -14.29 10.19
CA ILE A 359 22.99 -12.92 10.54
C ILE A 359 23.12 -12.79 12.04
N THR A 360 24.05 -11.96 12.49
CA THR A 360 24.20 -11.67 13.91
C THR A 360 22.92 -11.03 14.42
N LEU A 361 22.32 -11.65 15.43
CA LEU A 361 21.26 -11.02 16.19
C LEU A 361 21.79 -9.69 16.73
N ARG A 362 21.21 -8.59 16.27
CA ARG A 362 21.65 -7.26 16.68
C ARG A 362 20.91 -6.75 17.91
N LEU A 363 19.87 -7.44 18.37
CA LEU A 363 19.08 -7.10 19.55
C LEU A 363 18.58 -8.37 20.27
N GLU A 364 18.80 -8.45 21.58
CA GLU A 364 17.79 -9.05 22.44
C GLU A 364 16.57 -8.11 22.46
N PRO A 365 15.32 -8.58 22.41
CA PRO A 365 14.15 -7.72 22.46
C PRO A 365 14.22 -6.88 23.74
N ILE A 366 14.52 -5.60 23.56
CA ILE A 366 14.58 -4.65 24.67
C ILE A 366 13.15 -4.52 25.18
N ASP A 367 12.99 -4.53 26.49
CA ASP A 367 11.77 -4.10 27.17
C ASP A 367 11.41 -2.72 26.61
N GLN A 368 10.47 -2.71 25.67
CA GLN A 368 9.85 -1.48 25.20
C GLN A 368 8.98 -1.06 26.37
N GLY A 369 9.59 -0.36 27.32
CA GLY A 369 8.98 0.03 28.58
C GLY A 369 7.58 0.62 28.37
N PRO A 370 6.74 0.61 29.42
CA PRO A 370 5.38 1.10 29.32
C PRO A 370 5.37 2.51 28.70
N ALA A 371 4.46 2.71 27.76
CA ALA A 371 4.25 3.99 27.07
C ALA A 371 3.86 5.11 28.02
#